data_AF-A0AAU1PW99-F1
#
_entry.id   AF-A0AAU1PW99-F1
#
_cell.length_a   1.000
_cell.length_b   1.000
_cell.length_c   1.000
_cell.angle_alpha   90.00
_cell.angle_beta   90.00
_cell.angle_gamma   90.00
#
_symmetry.space_group_name_H-M   'P 1'
#
loop_
_entity.id
_entity.type
_entity.pdbx_description
1 polymer ?
#
loop_
_entity_poly.entity_id
_entity_poly.type
_entity_poly.pdbx_seq_one_letter_code
_entity_poly.pdbx_strand_id
1 'polypeptide(L)'
;MNVWLPFRLFAATAVAGLMLTACSSSGGTPNASRSPSATPGTSSPSQSSATPTPSATSATTPPGTQAPTTPAPGGSAPAFGPGHFQPVWPFATLAAAQAWQREYRSGGHQPWHLDADQTALSFTQGYLGFRDIDRVSSHKVSGAHAHIGVAGSGPEGGTAAVVHLVRYGTGRDAPWEVVGTDDTTFSLTMPGYGSLVRSPLLTGGRITGVDEGIRVQVRQPSSTAPLGTSCCTPAGGNSQPWKQSVSFSGARDPVLTVVATTGGHVAEVERFTITAVRTR
;
A
#
# COMPACT_ATOMS: atom_id res chain seq x y z
N MET A 1 -38.86 41.14 -8.11
CA MET A 1 -38.09 42.32 -7.66
C MET A 1 -36.65 42.11 -8.11
N ASN A 2 -36.21 42.94 -9.06
CA ASN A 2 -34.88 42.94 -9.67
C ASN A 2 -33.84 43.59 -8.75
N VAL A 3 -32.65 43.00 -8.62
CA VAL A 3 -31.34 43.67 -8.39
C VAL A 3 -30.27 42.64 -8.83
N TRP A 4 -29.78 42.60 -10.08
CA TRP A 4 -28.66 43.32 -10.74
C TRP A 4 -27.32 43.48 -9.97
N LEU A 5 -26.25 43.05 -10.65
CA LEU A 5 -24.87 42.76 -10.19
C LEU A 5 -24.06 44.01 -9.75
N PRO A 6 -22.79 43.82 -9.30
CA PRO A 6 -21.71 43.96 -10.28
C PRO A 6 -20.60 42.89 -10.21
N PHE A 7 -20.20 42.45 -11.41
CA PHE A 7 -18.90 41.90 -11.73
C PHE A 7 -17.77 42.80 -11.21
N ARG A 8 -16.70 42.20 -10.69
CA ARG A 8 -15.38 42.86 -10.63
C ARG A 8 -14.37 42.05 -11.42
N LEU A 9 -13.96 42.63 -12.55
CA LEU A 9 -12.71 42.33 -13.24
C LEU A 9 -11.54 42.88 -12.41
N PHE A 10 -10.49 42.08 -12.23
CA PHE A 10 -9.10 42.52 -12.09
C PHE A 10 -8.24 41.47 -12.80
N ALA A 11 -7.81 41.74 -14.03
CA ALA A 11 -6.53 42.36 -14.39
C ALA A 11 -5.36 41.37 -14.29
N ALA A 12 -4.89 40.98 -15.47
CA ALA A 12 -3.72 40.15 -15.71
C ALA A 12 -2.42 40.91 -15.43
N THR A 13 -1.43 40.21 -14.89
CA THR A 13 -0.01 40.61 -14.97
C THR A 13 0.82 39.40 -15.36
N ALA A 14 1.34 39.46 -16.59
CA ALA A 14 2.41 38.61 -17.09
C ALA A 14 3.76 39.15 -16.58
N VAL A 15 4.65 38.26 -16.14
CA VAL A 15 6.09 38.54 -16.08
C VAL A 15 6.83 37.34 -16.64
N ALA A 16 7.50 37.57 -17.77
CA ALA A 16 8.51 36.70 -18.34
C ALA A 16 9.87 36.99 -17.69
N GLY A 17 10.69 35.96 -17.50
CA GLY A 17 12.04 36.09 -16.96
C GLY A 17 12.88 34.85 -17.26
N LEU A 18 13.46 34.83 -18.45
CA LEU A 18 14.44 33.89 -18.97
C LEU A 18 15.81 34.13 -18.30
N MET A 19 16.52 33.11 -17.82
CA MET A 19 18.00 33.06 -17.88
C MET A 19 18.51 31.62 -17.80
N LEU A 20 19.21 31.23 -18.87
CA LEU A 20 20.07 30.05 -18.97
C LEU A 20 21.45 30.39 -18.39
N THR A 21 22.02 29.49 -17.60
CA THR A 21 23.47 29.46 -17.36
C THR A 21 23.98 28.04 -17.51
N ALA A 22 24.56 27.77 -18.67
CA ALA A 22 25.46 26.66 -18.93
C ALA A 22 26.89 27.11 -18.65
N CYS A 23 27.69 26.26 -18.00
CA CYS A 23 29.15 26.27 -18.11
C CYS A 23 29.66 24.83 -18.06
N SER A 24 30.05 24.35 -19.24
CA SER A 24 30.94 23.21 -19.47
C SER A 24 32.39 23.59 -19.20
N SER A 25 33.23 22.63 -18.79
CA SER A 25 34.54 22.25 -19.37
C SER A 25 35.38 21.53 -18.30
N SER A 26 35.72 20.25 -18.44
CA SER A 26 36.76 19.63 -19.28
C SER A 26 38.18 19.76 -18.71
N GLY A 27 38.85 18.61 -18.48
CA GLY A 27 40.31 18.52 -18.57
C GLY A 27 40.98 17.45 -17.69
N GLY A 28 41.56 16.42 -18.32
CA GLY A 28 42.89 15.91 -17.92
C GLY A 28 43.01 14.48 -17.37
N THR A 29 43.14 13.48 -18.26
CA THR A 29 43.86 12.19 -18.09
C THR A 29 45.39 12.39 -17.98
N PRO A 30 46.25 11.33 -17.91
CA PRO A 30 46.29 10.10 -17.08
C PRO A 30 47.68 9.93 -16.39
N ASN A 31 47.86 9.02 -15.41
CA ASN A 31 48.96 8.03 -15.42
C ASN A 31 48.90 7.00 -14.29
N ALA A 32 49.47 5.83 -14.61
CA ALA A 32 49.55 4.59 -13.85
C ALA A 32 50.32 4.68 -12.51
N SER A 33 50.04 3.77 -11.57
CA SER A 33 50.92 2.62 -11.29
C SER A 33 50.44 1.75 -10.11
N ARG A 34 50.65 0.43 -10.25
CA ARG A 34 50.79 -0.65 -9.24
C ARG A 34 49.57 -1.31 -8.56
N SER A 35 49.33 -2.55 -9.03
CA SER A 35 48.97 -3.79 -8.32
C SER A 35 49.84 -4.07 -7.06
N PRO A 36 49.43 -4.92 -6.08
CA PRO A 36 49.11 -6.34 -6.36
C PRO A 36 48.03 -7.06 -5.50
N SER A 37 47.67 -8.24 -6.02
CA SER A 37 47.31 -9.51 -5.35
C SER A 37 46.04 -9.64 -4.51
N ALA A 38 45.10 -10.45 -5.01
CA ALA A 38 44.39 -11.46 -4.21
C ALA A 38 43.89 -12.65 -5.07
N THR A 39 44.37 -13.83 -4.70
CA THR A 39 44.00 -15.24 -4.96
C THR A 39 42.63 -15.60 -5.60
N PRO A 40 42.59 -16.62 -6.48
CA PRO A 40 41.40 -17.39 -6.80
C PRO A 40 41.33 -18.71 -6.00
N GLY A 41 40.25 -18.92 -5.24
CA GLY A 41 39.93 -20.20 -4.60
C GLY A 41 38.93 -21.00 -5.43
N THR A 42 39.42 -21.98 -6.19
CA THR A 42 38.60 -22.96 -6.91
C THR A 42 38.33 -24.17 -6.00
N SER A 43 37.06 -24.48 -5.78
CA SER A 43 36.55 -25.65 -5.07
C SER A 43 36.64 -26.93 -5.92
N SER A 44 37.04 -28.03 -5.30
CA SER A 44 36.99 -29.39 -5.84
C SER A 44 36.60 -30.36 -4.71
N PRO A 45 35.59 -31.23 -4.85
CA PRO A 45 35.38 -32.34 -3.92
C PRO A 45 35.76 -33.69 -4.55
N SER A 46 36.58 -34.45 -3.82
CA SER A 46 36.87 -35.87 -4.08
C SER A 46 35.93 -36.78 -3.28
N GLN A 47 35.28 -37.68 -4.03
CA GLN A 47 35.02 -39.11 -3.81
C GLN A 47 34.88 -39.73 -2.39
N SER A 48 33.77 -40.49 -2.29
CA SER A 48 33.69 -41.92 -1.92
C SER A 48 33.39 -42.37 -0.47
N SER A 49 32.26 -43.08 -0.39
CA SER A 49 32.05 -44.42 0.18
C SER A 49 31.56 -44.63 1.61
N ALA A 50 30.52 -45.49 1.64
CA ALA A 50 30.20 -46.56 2.58
C ALA A 50 29.33 -46.29 3.83
N THR A 51 28.20 -47.00 3.82
CA THR A 51 27.29 -47.40 4.90
C THR A 51 28.04 -48.02 6.10
N PRO A 52 27.51 -47.89 7.34
CA PRO A 52 26.77 -49.03 7.90
C PRO A 52 25.54 -48.65 8.75
N THR A 53 24.60 -49.59 8.80
CA THR A 53 23.45 -49.68 9.72
C THR A 53 23.90 -49.82 11.17
N PRO A 54 23.11 -49.31 12.14
CA PRO A 54 22.71 -50.17 13.26
C PRO A 54 21.22 -50.07 13.64
N SER A 55 20.79 -51.13 14.30
CA SER A 55 19.42 -51.51 14.67
C SER A 55 18.73 -50.64 15.72
N ALA A 56 17.41 -50.86 15.78
CA ALA A 56 16.38 -50.29 16.63
C ALA A 56 16.69 -50.13 18.13
N THR A 57 16.05 -49.12 18.73
CA THR A 57 15.63 -49.16 20.14
C THR A 57 14.27 -48.46 20.25
N SER A 58 13.25 -49.21 20.70
CA SER A 58 11.91 -48.72 20.99
C SER A 58 11.93 -47.79 22.19
N ALA A 59 11.31 -46.61 22.07
CA ALA A 59 10.97 -45.75 23.20
C ALA A 59 9.46 -45.48 23.19
N THR A 60 8.81 -45.94 24.27
CA THR A 60 7.39 -45.74 24.58
C THR A 60 7.20 -44.44 25.38
N THR A 61 5.98 -43.86 25.28
CA THR A 61 5.30 -42.86 26.17
C THR A 61 5.33 -41.39 25.66
N PRO A 62 4.32 -40.50 25.90
CA PRO A 62 2.95 -40.57 26.48
C PRO A 62 1.81 -40.09 25.52
N PRO A 63 0.52 -40.20 25.91
CA PRO A 63 -0.59 -39.59 25.16
C PRO A 63 -0.82 -38.12 25.55
N GLY A 64 -1.14 -37.29 24.55
CA GLY A 64 -1.85 -36.03 24.75
C GLY A 64 -1.03 -34.74 24.63
N THR A 65 -0.88 -34.24 23.40
CA THR A 65 -1.05 -32.82 23.03
C THR A 65 -1.13 -32.80 21.50
N GLN A 66 -2.31 -32.51 20.96
CA GLN A 66 -2.43 -32.27 19.51
C GLN A 66 -1.57 -31.06 19.18
N ALA A 67 -0.57 -31.26 18.31
CA ALA A 67 0.13 -30.16 17.66
C ALA A 67 -0.90 -29.29 16.93
N PRO A 68 -0.75 -27.96 16.90
CA PRO A 68 -1.60 -27.10 16.07
C PRO A 68 -1.55 -27.61 14.64
N THR A 69 -2.71 -27.99 14.11
CA THR A 69 -2.81 -28.41 12.72
C THR A 69 -2.58 -27.17 11.88
N THR A 70 -1.38 -27.04 11.32
CA THR A 70 -1.11 -26.10 10.24
C THR A 70 -2.13 -26.38 9.13
N PRO A 71 -3.03 -25.44 8.78
CA PRO A 71 -3.93 -25.65 7.67
C PRO A 71 -3.11 -25.88 6.41
N ALA A 72 -3.42 -26.94 5.68
CA ALA A 72 -2.77 -27.25 4.41
C ALA A 72 -2.90 -26.03 3.45
N PRO A 73 -1.84 -25.64 2.74
CA PRO A 73 -1.93 -24.59 1.73
C PRO A 73 -2.66 -25.15 0.51
N GLY A 74 -3.98 -25.04 0.55
CA GLY A 74 -4.89 -25.41 -0.53
C GLY A 74 -6.20 -24.62 -0.48
N GLY A 75 -6.18 -23.45 0.17
CA GLY A 75 -7.35 -22.59 0.31
C GLY A 75 -7.77 -22.04 -1.04
N SER A 76 -9.05 -22.20 -1.38
CA SER A 76 -9.67 -21.43 -2.46
C SER A 76 -9.38 -19.94 -2.27
N ALA A 77 -9.17 -19.22 -3.39
CA ALA A 77 -8.96 -17.78 -3.37
C ALA A 77 -10.01 -17.11 -2.46
N PRO A 78 -9.60 -16.18 -1.59
CA PRO A 78 -10.51 -15.49 -0.67
C PRO A 78 -11.73 -14.96 -1.42
N ALA A 79 -12.92 -15.27 -0.94
CA ALA A 79 -14.14 -14.76 -1.55
C ALA A 79 -14.18 -13.23 -1.39
N PHE A 80 -14.77 -12.55 -2.36
CA PHE A 80 -15.11 -11.15 -2.19
C PHE A 80 -16.08 -10.99 -1.01
N GLY A 81 -15.93 -9.89 -0.28
CA GLY A 81 -16.89 -9.47 0.73
C GLY A 81 -18.22 -9.03 0.12
N PRO A 82 -19.17 -8.58 0.96
CA PRO A 82 -20.43 -8.00 0.53
C PRO A 82 -20.24 -6.96 -0.58
N GLY A 83 -21.11 -6.99 -1.59
CA GLY A 83 -21.04 -6.07 -2.72
C GLY A 83 -19.89 -6.32 -3.70
N HIS A 84 -19.23 -7.49 -3.63
CA HIS A 84 -18.07 -7.85 -4.46
C HIS A 84 -16.80 -7.01 -4.19
N PHE A 85 -16.71 -6.37 -3.02
CA PHE A 85 -15.51 -5.68 -2.59
C PHE A 85 -14.59 -6.58 -1.77
N GLN A 86 -13.29 -6.43 -1.97
CA GLN A 86 -12.27 -7.03 -1.14
C GLN A 86 -11.94 -6.07 0.03
N PRO A 87 -12.41 -6.33 1.26
CA PRO A 87 -12.04 -5.54 2.42
C PRO A 87 -10.55 -5.69 2.69
N VAL A 88 -9.93 -4.57 3.04
CA VAL A 88 -8.49 -4.47 3.28
C VAL A 88 -8.20 -4.23 4.76
N TRP A 89 -8.97 -3.36 5.40
CA TRP A 89 -8.73 -2.88 6.75
C TRP A 89 -10.00 -2.20 7.28
N PRO A 90 -10.36 -2.33 8.57
CA PRO A 90 -9.58 -2.97 9.64
C PRO A 90 -9.75 -4.49 9.78
N PHE A 91 -10.83 -5.08 9.27
CA PHE A 91 -11.12 -6.49 9.49
C PHE A 91 -10.74 -7.36 8.29
N ALA A 92 -9.76 -8.24 8.48
CA ALA A 92 -9.36 -9.21 7.46
C ALA A 92 -10.47 -10.22 7.07
N THR A 93 -11.52 -10.36 7.88
CA THR A 93 -12.63 -11.30 7.64
C THR A 93 -13.97 -10.76 8.14
N LEU A 94 -15.06 -11.23 7.54
CA LEU A 94 -16.43 -10.86 7.96
C LEU A 94 -16.72 -11.31 9.40
N ALA A 95 -16.19 -12.48 9.79
CA ALA A 95 -16.35 -12.99 11.14
C ALA A 95 -15.72 -12.06 12.18
N ALA A 96 -14.55 -11.48 11.88
CA ALA A 96 -13.91 -10.49 12.76
C ALA A 96 -14.74 -9.21 12.89
N ALA A 97 -15.27 -8.68 11.78
CA ALA A 97 -16.16 -7.51 11.80
C ALA A 97 -17.45 -7.77 12.60
N GLN A 98 -18.05 -8.95 12.44
CA GLN A 98 -19.24 -9.35 13.20
C GLN A 98 -18.93 -9.58 14.68
N ALA A 99 -17.75 -10.09 15.02
CA ALA A 99 -17.31 -10.22 16.40
C ALA A 99 -17.20 -8.84 17.05
N TRP A 100 -16.50 -7.91 16.40
CA TRP A 100 -16.42 -6.52 16.85
C TRP A 100 -17.81 -5.89 16.99
N GLN A 101 -18.71 -6.10 16.02
CA GLN A 101 -20.07 -5.55 16.07
C GLN A 101 -20.88 -6.07 17.27
N ARG A 102 -20.72 -7.34 17.65
CA ARG A 102 -21.36 -7.91 18.85
C ARG A 102 -20.81 -7.27 20.12
N GLU A 103 -19.48 -7.14 20.21
CA GLU A 103 -18.81 -6.53 21.35
C GLU A 103 -19.22 -5.06 21.52
N TYR A 104 -19.27 -4.29 20.42
CA TYR A 104 -19.70 -2.90 20.40
C TYR A 104 -21.11 -2.73 21.00
N ARG A 105 -22.07 -3.60 20.63
CA ARG A 105 -23.44 -3.56 21.16
C ARG A 105 -23.54 -3.89 22.65
N SER A 106 -22.59 -4.65 23.19
CA SER A 106 -22.50 -4.94 24.64
C SER A 106 -21.78 -3.86 25.45
N GLY A 107 -21.50 -2.69 24.87
CA GLY A 107 -20.77 -1.59 25.52
C GLY A 107 -19.29 -1.52 25.14
N GLY A 108 -18.92 -2.06 23.97
CA GLY A 108 -17.54 -2.13 23.49
C GLY A 108 -16.92 -0.78 23.11
N HIS A 109 -15.62 -0.82 22.85
CA HIS A 109 -14.77 0.34 22.55
C HIS A 109 -14.58 0.53 21.03
N GLN A 110 -13.86 1.60 20.63
CA GLN A 110 -13.54 1.94 19.23
C GLN A 110 -14.75 2.37 18.36
N PRO A 111 -15.50 3.42 18.77
CA PRO A 111 -16.63 3.93 17.98
C PRO A 111 -16.22 4.44 16.59
N TRP A 112 -14.93 4.68 16.36
CA TRP A 112 -14.39 5.14 15.08
C TRP A 112 -14.70 4.17 13.93
N HIS A 113 -14.88 2.87 14.17
CA HIS A 113 -15.30 1.91 13.13
C HIS A 113 -16.66 2.22 12.50
N LEU A 114 -17.51 3.02 13.18
CA LEU A 114 -18.80 3.46 12.63
C LEU A 114 -18.74 4.81 11.92
N ASP A 115 -17.63 5.52 12.06
CA ASP A 115 -17.35 6.83 11.51
C ASP A 115 -16.40 6.69 10.31
N ALA A 116 -16.87 7.05 9.12
CA ALA A 116 -16.10 6.88 7.88
C ALA A 116 -14.84 7.75 7.86
N ASP A 117 -14.93 8.96 8.40
CA ASP A 117 -13.86 9.95 8.42
C ASP A 117 -12.74 9.48 9.34
N GLN A 118 -13.10 9.07 10.56
CA GLN A 118 -12.15 8.53 11.54
C GLN A 118 -11.53 7.21 11.08
N THR A 119 -12.29 6.35 10.39
CA THR A 119 -11.78 5.10 9.82
C THR A 119 -10.75 5.40 8.71
N ALA A 120 -11.04 6.34 7.81
CA ALA A 120 -10.11 6.74 6.75
C ALA A 120 -8.80 7.32 7.32
N LEU A 121 -8.89 8.22 8.30
CA LEU A 121 -7.70 8.79 8.96
C LEU A 121 -6.91 7.74 9.75
N SER A 122 -7.59 6.82 10.44
CA SER A 122 -6.94 5.72 11.18
C SER A 122 -6.21 4.76 10.24
N PHE A 123 -6.79 4.46 9.07
CA PHE A 123 -6.14 3.69 8.02
C PHE A 123 -4.88 4.40 7.51
N THR A 124 -4.99 5.68 7.15
CA THR A 124 -3.88 6.45 6.59
C THR A 124 -2.73 6.65 7.58
N GLN A 125 -3.02 7.07 8.81
CA GLN A 125 -1.97 7.37 9.79
C GLN A 125 -1.48 6.12 10.52
N GLY A 126 -2.40 5.22 10.88
CA GLY A 126 -2.10 4.04 11.67
C GLY A 126 -1.57 2.88 10.85
N TYR A 127 -2.30 2.49 9.80
CA TYR A 127 -1.97 1.32 9.00
C TYR A 127 -0.94 1.60 7.89
N LEU A 128 -1.08 2.72 7.17
CA LEU A 128 -0.09 3.12 6.16
C LEU A 128 1.12 3.83 6.77
N GLY A 129 0.92 4.53 7.89
CA GLY A 129 1.98 5.27 8.58
C GLY A 129 2.16 6.71 8.09
N PHE A 130 1.25 7.24 7.27
CA PHE A 130 1.35 8.59 6.71
C PHE A 130 0.84 9.60 7.73
N ARG A 131 1.69 9.95 8.70
CA ARG A 131 1.32 10.76 9.87
C ARG A 131 0.95 12.20 9.51
N ASP A 132 1.53 12.73 8.45
CA ASP A 132 1.27 14.11 8.01
C ASP A 132 -0.07 14.27 7.29
N ILE A 133 -0.73 13.16 6.90
CA ILE A 133 -2.07 13.16 6.31
C ILE A 133 -3.09 13.00 7.44
N ASP A 134 -3.45 14.14 8.03
CA ASP A 134 -4.12 14.21 9.33
C ASP A 134 -5.54 14.79 9.30
N ARG A 135 -6.02 15.23 8.14
CA ARG A 135 -7.35 15.85 8.00
C ARG A 135 -8.18 15.27 6.86
N VAL A 136 -9.49 15.40 7.01
CA VAL A 136 -10.46 15.16 5.94
C VAL A 136 -10.60 16.42 5.09
N SER A 137 -10.47 16.25 3.77
CA SER A 137 -10.61 17.31 2.75
C SER A 137 -11.94 17.24 2.01
N SER A 138 -12.56 16.07 1.94
CA SER A 138 -13.90 15.90 1.37
C SER A 138 -14.59 14.68 1.98
N HIS A 139 -15.92 14.72 2.02
CA HIS A 139 -16.73 13.63 2.54
C HIS A 139 -17.92 13.36 1.63
N LYS A 140 -18.20 12.07 1.36
CA LYS A 140 -19.41 11.66 0.64
C LYS A 140 -19.84 10.28 1.10
N VAL A 141 -20.97 10.20 1.76
CA VAL A 141 -21.58 8.94 2.20
C VAL A 141 -22.89 8.72 1.47
N SER A 142 -23.04 7.55 0.84
CA SER A 142 -24.24 7.17 0.11
C SER A 142 -24.54 5.68 0.33
N GLY A 143 -25.58 5.40 1.12
CA GLY A 143 -25.96 4.03 1.47
C GLY A 143 -24.83 3.28 2.17
N ALA A 144 -24.38 2.18 1.58
CA ALA A 144 -23.31 1.33 2.10
C ALA A 144 -21.90 1.79 1.68
N HIS A 145 -21.75 2.94 1.01
CA HIS A 145 -20.47 3.45 0.52
C HIS A 145 -20.10 4.78 1.15
N ALA A 146 -18.81 4.99 1.37
CA ALA A 146 -18.24 6.28 1.73
C ALA A 146 -16.98 6.54 0.88
N HIS A 147 -16.81 7.79 0.44
CA HIS A 147 -15.67 8.27 -0.32
C HIS A 147 -15.10 9.47 0.42
N ILE A 148 -13.97 9.27 1.08
CA ILE A 148 -13.41 10.24 2.02
C ILE A 148 -12.07 10.74 1.50
N GLY A 149 -12.01 12.01 1.14
CA GLY A 149 -10.76 12.67 0.76
C GLY A 149 -9.91 12.92 1.99
N VAL A 150 -8.68 12.43 2.02
CA VAL A 150 -7.70 12.72 3.08
C VAL A 150 -6.59 13.62 2.55
N ALA A 151 -6.11 14.54 3.36
CA ALA A 151 -5.09 15.52 2.99
C ALA A 151 -4.14 15.79 4.15
N GLY A 152 -2.96 16.31 3.82
CA GLY A 152 -2.04 16.82 4.83
C GLY A 152 -2.42 18.19 5.36
N SER A 153 -1.84 18.55 6.51
CA SER A 153 -1.94 19.87 7.10
C SER A 153 -1.26 20.94 6.24
N GLY A 154 -1.87 22.12 6.15
CA GLY A 154 -1.32 23.29 5.45
C GLY A 154 -2.23 23.87 4.36
N PRO A 155 -2.07 25.16 4.02
CA PRO A 155 -2.92 25.87 3.05
C PRO A 155 -2.72 25.39 1.61
N GLU A 156 -1.59 24.75 1.31
CA GLU A 156 -1.25 24.25 -0.02
C GLU A 156 -1.57 22.76 -0.21
N GLY A 157 -2.02 22.07 0.85
CA GLY A 157 -2.28 20.63 0.82
C GLY A 157 -3.55 20.29 0.05
N GLY A 158 -3.42 19.84 -1.19
CA GLY A 158 -4.48 19.19 -1.94
C GLY A 158 -4.88 17.83 -1.34
N THR A 159 -5.98 17.25 -1.82
CA THR A 159 -6.37 15.88 -1.44
C THR A 159 -5.30 14.88 -1.88
N ALA A 160 -4.72 14.16 -0.92
CA ALA A 160 -3.68 13.16 -1.16
C ALA A 160 -4.25 11.86 -1.74
N ALA A 161 -5.43 11.45 -1.27
CA ALA A 161 -6.21 10.35 -1.82
C ALA A 161 -7.68 10.49 -1.45
N VAL A 162 -8.57 9.86 -2.23
CA VAL A 162 -9.96 9.62 -1.85
C VAL A 162 -10.08 8.16 -1.47
N VAL A 163 -10.22 7.87 -0.19
CA VAL A 163 -10.35 6.51 0.35
C VAL A 163 -11.77 6.02 0.15
N HIS A 164 -11.92 4.86 -0.49
CA HIS A 164 -13.22 4.20 -0.66
C HIS A 164 -13.44 3.22 0.48
N LEU A 165 -14.56 3.41 1.19
CA LEU A 165 -15.02 2.55 2.26
C LEU A 165 -16.39 1.95 1.97
N VAL A 166 -16.64 0.77 2.51
CA VAL A 166 -17.94 0.11 2.47
C VAL A 166 -18.38 -0.35 3.85
N ARG A 167 -19.70 -0.39 4.10
CA ARG A 167 -20.26 -1.06 5.28
C ARG A 167 -20.05 -2.55 5.16
N TYR A 168 -19.42 -3.16 6.16
CA TYR A 168 -19.05 -4.57 6.14
C TYR A 168 -19.84 -5.37 7.18
N GLY A 169 -20.86 -6.08 6.71
CA GLY A 169 -21.81 -6.81 7.54
C GLY A 169 -23.24 -6.30 7.35
N THR A 170 -24.09 -6.55 8.34
CA THR A 170 -25.52 -6.22 8.28
C THR A 170 -25.96 -5.33 9.44
N GLY A 171 -27.05 -4.59 9.21
CA GLY A 171 -27.63 -3.68 10.20
C GLY A 171 -26.89 -2.35 10.32
N ARG A 172 -27.44 -1.47 11.17
CA ARG A 172 -26.98 -0.07 11.31
C ARG A 172 -25.57 0.07 11.90
N ASP A 173 -25.13 -0.93 12.66
CA ASP A 173 -23.82 -0.92 13.34
C ASP A 173 -22.78 -1.71 12.53
N ALA A 174 -22.99 -1.95 11.24
CA ALA A 174 -21.97 -2.58 10.40
C ALA A 174 -20.76 -1.62 10.32
N PRO A 175 -19.53 -2.05 10.62
CA PRO A 175 -18.35 -1.18 10.56
C PRO A 175 -18.03 -0.75 9.12
N TRP A 176 -17.25 0.32 8.98
CA TRP A 176 -16.62 0.71 7.72
C TRP A 176 -15.35 -0.09 7.48
N GLU A 177 -15.19 -0.58 6.25
CA GLU A 177 -13.97 -1.21 5.75
C GLU A 177 -13.42 -0.42 4.58
N VAL A 178 -12.12 -0.16 4.60
CA VAL A 178 -11.39 0.34 3.45
C VAL A 178 -11.33 -0.76 2.39
N VAL A 179 -11.68 -0.40 1.17
CA VAL A 179 -11.67 -1.33 0.03
C VAL A 179 -10.76 -0.86 -1.10
N GLY A 180 -10.34 0.40 -1.13
CA GLY A 180 -9.54 0.94 -2.23
C GLY A 180 -9.41 2.46 -2.15
N THR A 181 -8.94 3.06 -3.24
CA THR A 181 -9.01 4.51 -3.48
C THR A 181 -9.74 4.82 -4.77
N ASP A 182 -10.43 5.96 -4.80
CA ASP A 182 -10.86 6.57 -6.06
C ASP A 182 -9.69 7.34 -6.65
N ASP A 183 -8.99 6.69 -7.59
CA ASP A 183 -7.80 7.25 -8.20
C ASP A 183 -8.14 8.47 -9.06
N THR A 184 -7.30 9.50 -8.95
CA THR A 184 -7.48 10.76 -9.69
C THR A 184 -6.32 11.00 -10.62
N THR A 185 -5.41 11.91 -10.28
CA THR A 185 -4.22 12.18 -11.08
C THR A 185 -3.08 11.23 -10.79
N PHE A 186 -3.22 10.33 -9.81
CA PHE A 186 -2.28 9.24 -9.53
C PHE A 186 -3.09 7.96 -9.34
N SER A 187 -2.78 6.93 -10.11
CA SER A 187 -3.53 5.67 -10.13
C SER A 187 -2.65 4.43 -10.06
N LEU A 188 -3.25 3.37 -9.51
CA LEU A 188 -2.69 2.02 -9.40
C LEU A 188 -3.68 1.02 -9.99
N THR A 189 -3.55 0.77 -11.30
CA THR A 189 -4.47 -0.08 -12.07
C THR A 189 -3.92 -1.48 -12.34
N MET A 190 -2.64 -1.69 -12.05
CA MET A 190 -1.98 -2.98 -12.16
C MET A 190 -1.31 -3.32 -10.82
N PRO A 191 -1.59 -4.49 -10.23
CA PRO A 191 -2.59 -5.47 -10.66
C PRO A 191 -4.01 -4.91 -10.57
N GLY A 192 -4.95 -5.53 -11.28
CA GLY A 192 -6.36 -5.17 -11.17
C GLY A 192 -6.91 -5.49 -9.78
N TYR A 193 -7.93 -4.76 -9.35
CA TYR A 193 -8.59 -4.96 -8.06
C TYR A 193 -9.00 -6.43 -7.81
N GLY A 194 -8.67 -6.97 -6.64
CA GLY A 194 -9.01 -8.34 -6.25
C GLY A 194 -8.27 -9.43 -7.02
N SER A 195 -7.26 -9.09 -7.83
CA SER A 195 -6.47 -10.06 -8.59
C SER A 195 -5.70 -11.00 -7.68
N LEU A 196 -5.51 -12.24 -8.14
CA LEU A 196 -4.57 -13.19 -7.52
C LEU A 196 -3.15 -12.83 -7.92
N VAL A 197 -2.27 -12.68 -6.93
CA VAL A 197 -0.89 -12.25 -7.13
C VAL A 197 0.13 -13.21 -6.53
N ARG A 198 1.36 -13.13 -7.03
CA ARG A 198 2.56 -13.79 -6.49
C ARG A 198 3.70 -12.78 -6.46
N SER A 199 4.75 -13.12 -5.72
CA SER A 199 6.01 -12.37 -5.72
C SER A 199 6.92 -12.88 -6.84
N PRO A 200 7.60 -12.00 -7.59
CA PRO A 200 7.49 -10.54 -7.54
C PRO A 200 6.17 -10.05 -8.18
N LEU A 201 5.61 -8.98 -7.62
CA LEU A 201 4.40 -8.35 -8.09
C LEU A 201 4.71 -7.22 -9.06
N LEU A 202 4.18 -7.29 -10.29
CA LEU A 202 4.21 -6.18 -11.21
C LEU A 202 3.10 -5.17 -10.85
N THR A 203 3.49 -3.92 -10.63
CA THR A 203 2.62 -2.80 -10.31
C THR A 203 2.68 -1.71 -11.36
N GLY A 204 1.63 -0.90 -11.47
CA GLY A 204 1.63 0.23 -12.40
C GLY A 204 0.29 0.95 -12.49
N GLY A 205 0.31 2.07 -13.20
CA GLY A 205 -0.86 2.90 -13.44
C GLY A 205 -0.47 4.17 -14.19
N ARG A 206 -1.08 5.30 -13.83
CA ARG A 206 -0.81 6.59 -14.45
C ARG A 206 -0.58 7.67 -13.40
N ILE A 207 0.19 8.69 -13.76
CA ILE A 207 0.45 9.84 -12.90
C ILE A 207 0.42 11.14 -13.69
N THR A 208 -0.10 12.20 -13.08
CA THR A 208 0.03 13.58 -13.54
C THR A 208 0.61 14.40 -12.41
N GLY A 209 1.73 15.06 -12.69
CA GLY A 209 2.56 15.77 -11.72
C GLY A 209 3.89 16.14 -12.33
N VAL A 210 4.80 16.71 -11.56
CA VAL A 210 6.14 17.10 -12.02
C VAL A 210 7.16 16.25 -11.27
N ASP A 211 8.01 15.53 -12.00
CA ASP A 211 9.19 14.81 -11.49
C ASP A 211 8.94 14.03 -10.18
N GLU A 212 7.99 13.11 -10.23
CA GLU A 212 7.49 12.34 -9.10
C GLU A 212 8.30 11.05 -8.89
N GLY A 213 8.81 10.84 -7.68
CA GLY A 213 9.42 9.58 -7.27
C GLY A 213 8.36 8.61 -6.76
N ILE A 214 8.03 7.57 -7.53
CA ILE A 214 7.03 6.58 -7.11
C ILE A 214 7.67 5.51 -6.24
N ARG A 215 7.13 5.33 -5.03
CA ARG A 215 7.43 4.23 -4.12
C ARG A 215 6.24 3.29 -4.05
N VAL A 216 6.49 1.99 -4.01
CA VAL A 216 5.44 0.98 -3.87
C VAL A 216 5.72 0.09 -2.68
N GLN A 217 4.68 -0.20 -1.91
CA GLN A 217 4.71 -1.11 -0.76
C GLN A 217 3.62 -2.17 -0.89
N VAL A 218 3.92 -3.37 -0.39
CA VAL A 218 2.94 -4.43 -0.17
C VAL A 218 2.76 -4.61 1.33
N ARG A 219 1.53 -4.55 1.83
CA ARG A 219 1.19 -4.58 3.26
C ARG A 219 0.08 -5.60 3.54
N GLN A 220 -0.06 -5.97 4.81
CA GLN A 220 -1.17 -6.79 5.30
C GLN A 220 -1.54 -6.35 6.73
N PRO A 221 -2.81 -6.42 7.16
CA PRO A 221 -3.23 -6.06 8.52
C PRO A 221 -2.45 -6.76 9.65
N SER A 222 -2.06 -8.03 9.47
CA SER A 222 -1.32 -8.79 10.50
C SER A 222 0.17 -8.44 10.62
N SER A 223 0.67 -7.44 9.89
CA SER A 223 2.06 -6.97 9.96
C SER A 223 2.11 -5.46 10.10
N THR A 224 2.91 -4.98 11.05
CA THR A 224 3.18 -3.54 11.22
C THR A 224 4.16 -3.01 10.17
N ALA A 225 5.08 -3.85 9.68
CA ALA A 225 6.03 -3.50 8.63
C ALA A 225 5.51 -3.92 7.24
N PRO A 226 5.87 -3.21 6.15
CA PRO A 226 5.63 -3.67 4.79
C PRO A 226 6.28 -5.04 4.54
N LEU A 227 5.56 -5.90 3.81
CA LEU A 227 6.06 -7.20 3.34
C LEU A 227 7.08 -7.08 2.21
N GLY A 228 7.04 -5.97 1.51
CA GLY A 228 7.91 -5.63 0.40
C GLY A 228 7.83 -4.14 0.11
N THR A 229 8.97 -3.56 -0.29
CA THR A 229 9.05 -2.17 -0.73
C THR A 229 9.92 -2.12 -1.99
N SER A 230 9.56 -1.28 -2.94
CA SER A 230 10.38 -0.98 -4.11
C SER A 230 10.33 0.51 -4.37
N CYS A 231 11.48 1.07 -4.74
CA CYS A 231 11.68 2.48 -4.98
C CYS A 231 12.86 2.66 -5.95
N CYS A 232 13.01 3.78 -6.63
CA CYS A 232 12.01 4.82 -6.86
C CYS A 232 11.86 4.94 -8.37
N THR A 233 10.66 4.71 -8.89
CA THR A 233 10.42 4.87 -10.33
C THR A 233 10.13 6.34 -10.62
N PRO A 234 10.99 7.02 -11.40
CA PRO A 234 10.70 8.38 -11.82
C PRO A 234 9.52 8.37 -12.80
N ALA A 235 8.55 9.25 -12.56
CA ALA A 235 7.44 9.47 -13.48
C ALA A 235 6.94 10.92 -13.33
N GLY A 236 6.37 11.50 -14.38
CA GLY A 236 5.95 12.91 -14.34
C GLY A 236 5.51 13.36 -15.73
N GLY A 237 4.74 14.43 -15.81
CA GLY A 237 4.06 14.88 -17.02
C GLY A 237 2.55 14.72 -16.94
N ASN A 238 1.85 14.79 -18.07
CA ASN A 238 0.40 14.65 -18.11
C ASN A 238 -0.02 13.19 -18.34
N SER A 239 -0.65 12.57 -17.34
CA SER A 239 -1.15 11.20 -17.38
C SER A 239 -0.09 10.21 -17.88
N GLN A 240 1.16 10.31 -17.44
CA GLN A 240 2.21 9.39 -17.90
C GLN A 240 2.05 8.00 -17.26
N PRO A 241 2.30 6.91 -18.02
CA PRO A 241 2.29 5.58 -17.46
C PRO A 241 3.50 5.36 -16.56
N TRP A 242 3.32 4.57 -15.52
CA TRP A 242 4.41 4.11 -14.66
C TRP A 242 4.26 2.61 -14.38
N LYS A 243 5.38 1.92 -14.17
CA LYS A 243 5.42 0.51 -13.82
C LYS A 243 6.60 0.22 -12.90
N GLN A 244 6.41 -0.68 -11.94
CA GLN A 244 7.46 -1.11 -11.02
C GLN A 244 7.23 -2.55 -10.57
N SER A 245 8.29 -3.32 -10.40
CA SER A 245 8.22 -4.65 -9.78
C SER A 245 8.52 -4.57 -8.28
N VAL A 246 7.74 -5.28 -7.46
CA VAL A 246 7.89 -5.33 -6.01
C VAL A 246 7.98 -6.78 -5.55
N SER A 247 9.14 -7.19 -5.06
CA SER A 247 9.27 -8.45 -4.34
C SER A 247 8.70 -8.28 -2.93
N PHE A 248 7.88 -9.24 -2.50
CA PHE A 248 7.39 -9.36 -1.14
C PHE A 248 7.49 -10.80 -0.64
N SER A 249 7.51 -10.99 0.67
CA SER A 249 7.53 -12.32 1.30
C SER A 249 6.80 -12.30 2.64
N GLY A 250 6.55 -13.48 3.22
CA GLY A 250 5.94 -13.57 4.55
C GLY A 250 4.46 -13.19 4.63
N ALA A 251 3.75 -13.14 3.50
CA ALA A 251 2.30 -12.96 3.49
C ALA A 251 1.60 -14.08 4.25
N ARG A 252 0.71 -13.70 5.17
CA ARG A 252 -0.10 -14.60 6.01
C ARG A 252 -1.58 -14.31 5.85
N ASP A 253 -1.91 -13.08 5.49
CA ASP A 253 -3.30 -12.69 5.28
C ASP A 253 -3.73 -13.06 3.86
N PRO A 254 -5.00 -13.46 3.69
CA PRO A 254 -5.57 -13.77 2.37
C PRO A 254 -5.57 -12.57 1.40
N VAL A 255 -5.58 -11.35 1.96
CA VAL A 255 -5.68 -10.08 1.24
C VAL A 255 -4.47 -9.24 1.58
N LEU A 256 -3.87 -8.65 0.56
CA LEU A 256 -2.79 -7.68 0.71
C LEU A 256 -3.23 -6.31 0.18
N THR A 257 -2.65 -5.27 0.77
CA THR A 257 -2.75 -3.90 0.28
C THR A 257 -1.52 -3.61 -0.55
N VAL A 258 -1.70 -3.25 -1.81
CA VAL A 258 -0.64 -2.63 -2.61
C VAL A 258 -0.84 -1.12 -2.53
N VAL A 259 0.20 -0.40 -2.15
CA VAL A 259 0.17 1.04 -1.93
C VAL A 259 1.22 1.67 -2.81
N ALA A 260 0.84 2.63 -3.65
CA ALA A 260 1.79 3.48 -4.36
C ALA A 260 1.72 4.90 -3.80
N THR A 261 2.87 5.49 -3.52
CA THR A 261 3.00 6.86 -3.02
C THR A 261 3.90 7.69 -3.91
N THR A 262 3.67 8.99 -3.86
CA THR A 262 4.60 9.99 -4.35
C THR A 262 4.60 11.23 -3.46
N GLY A 263 5.63 12.06 -3.60
CA GLY A 263 5.93 13.20 -2.74
C GLY A 263 7.43 13.48 -2.71
N GLY A 264 7.85 14.27 -1.73
CA GLY A 264 9.24 14.68 -1.50
C GLY A 264 9.54 16.13 -1.84
N HIS A 265 8.57 16.89 -2.35
CA HIS A 265 8.72 18.31 -2.66
C HIS A 265 8.19 19.18 -1.50
N VAL A 266 6.95 18.92 -1.08
CA VAL A 266 6.20 19.67 -0.06
C VAL A 266 5.94 18.81 1.18
N ALA A 267 5.75 17.49 0.99
CA ALA A 267 5.53 16.53 2.07
C ALA A 267 6.15 15.16 1.74
N GLU A 268 6.39 14.30 2.73
CA GLU A 268 6.88 12.93 2.48
C GLU A 268 5.93 12.14 1.57
N VAL A 269 4.62 12.30 1.79
CA VAL A 269 3.56 11.76 0.94
C VAL A 269 2.62 12.90 0.56
N GLU A 270 2.63 13.23 -0.72
CA GLU A 270 1.75 14.23 -1.31
C GLU A 270 0.52 13.57 -1.92
N ARG A 271 0.70 12.37 -2.51
CA ARG A 271 -0.38 11.58 -3.09
C ARG A 271 -0.17 10.10 -2.85
N PHE A 272 -1.26 9.37 -2.69
CA PHE A 272 -1.21 7.91 -2.65
C PHE A 272 -2.44 7.28 -3.30
N THR A 273 -2.28 6.03 -3.69
CA THR A 273 -3.34 5.17 -4.21
C THR A 273 -3.12 3.76 -3.68
N ILE A 274 -4.21 3.02 -3.46
CA ILE A 274 -4.15 1.63 -3.01
C ILE A 274 -5.02 0.73 -3.89
N THR A 275 -4.64 -0.55 -3.96
CA THR A 275 -5.52 -1.60 -4.47
C THR A 275 -5.43 -2.85 -3.61
N ALA A 276 -6.56 -3.53 -3.46
CA ALA A 276 -6.62 -4.82 -2.78
C ALA A 276 -6.24 -5.95 -3.75
N VAL A 277 -5.42 -6.89 -3.29
CA VAL A 277 -5.04 -8.09 -4.04
C VAL A 277 -5.15 -9.32 -3.16
N ARG A 278 -5.27 -10.50 -3.77
CA ARG A 278 -5.36 -11.77 -3.06
C ARG A 278 -4.09 -12.58 -3.25
N THR A 279 -3.64 -13.22 -2.19
CA THR A 279 -2.55 -14.19 -2.29
C THR A 279 -3.02 -15.45 -3.01
N ARG A 280 -2.20 -15.97 -3.91
CA ARG A 280 -2.42 -17.26 -4.58
C ARG A 280 -1.78 -18.41 -3.85
#